data_AF-A0A438HJH5-F1
#
_entry.id   AF-A0A438HJH5-F1
#
_cell.length_a   1.000
_cell.length_b   1.000
_cell.length_c   1.000
_cell.angle_alpha   90.00
_cell.angle_beta   90.00
_cell.angle_gamma   90.00
#
_symmetry.space_group_name_H-M   'P 1'
#
loop_
_entity.id
_entity.type
_entity.pdbx_description
1 polymer ?
#
loop_
_entity_poly.entity_id
_entity_poly.type
_entity_poly.pdbx_seq_one_letter_code
_entity_poly.pdbx_strand_id
1 'polypeptide(L)' 'MKLAIDGRGKLGHLTGEVKKPAADDPKLAAWRSENSMITTWLINLMEPKIGKPHLLIKTAKEVWKAV' A
#
# COMPACT_ATOMS: atom_id res chain seq x y z
N MET A 1 -9.59 4.54 7.17
CA MET A 1 -8.84 4.06 5.99
C MET A 1 -9.07 2.57 5.70
N LYS A 2 -8.89 1.66 6.66
CA LYS A 2 -9.12 0.21 6.49
C LYS A 2 -10.47 -0.11 5.82
N LEU A 3 -11.58 0.44 6.30
CA LEU A 3 -12.92 0.25 5.73
C LEU A 3 -13.04 0.71 4.26
N ALA A 4 -12.40 1.83 3.90
CA ALA A 4 -12.43 2.35 2.54
C ALA A 4 -11.60 1.51 1.55
N ILE A 5 -10.50 0.93 2.04
CA ILE A 5 -9.65 0.00 1.26
C ILE A 5 -10.36 -1.36 1.12
N ASP A 6 -11.02 -1.82 2.17
CA ASP A 6 -11.78 -3.07 2.19
C ASP A 6 -13.01 -2.99 1.28
N GLY A 7 -13.74 -1.88 1.30
CA GLY A 7 -14.85 -1.60 0.37
C GLY A 7 -14.43 -1.56 -1.10
N ARG A 8 -13.12 -1.51 -1.40
CA ARG A 8 -12.55 -1.61 -2.76
C ARG A 8 -11.93 -2.98 -3.06
N GLY A 9 -12.05 -3.95 -2.14
CA GLY A 9 -11.48 -5.29 -2.27
C GLY A 9 -9.95 -5.31 -2.22
N LYS A 10 -9.31 -4.31 -1.61
CA LYS A 10 -7.84 -4.18 -1.56
C LYS A 10 -7.25 -4.45 -0.19
N LEU A 11 -8.04 -4.95 0.77
CA LEU A 11 -7.58 -5.23 2.13
C LEU A 11 -6.39 -6.19 2.18
N GLY A 12 -6.32 -7.14 1.24
CA GLY A 12 -5.22 -8.09 1.13
C GLY A 12 -3.83 -7.45 0.93
N HIS A 13 -3.74 -6.23 0.41
CA HIS A 13 -2.48 -5.47 0.30
C HIS A 13 -2.00 -4.95 1.67
N LEU A 14 -2.90 -4.69 2.61
CA LEU A 14 -2.56 -4.27 3.97
C LEU A 14 -2.18 -5.46 4.85
N THR A 15 -2.92 -6.56 4.75
CA THR A 15 -2.68 -7.78 5.53
C THR A 15 -1.47 -8.56 4.98
N GLY A 16 -1.16 -8.38 3.69
CA GLY A 16 -0.14 -9.11 2.95
C GLY A 16 -0.60 -10.49 2.49
N GLU A 17 -1.91 -10.73 2.48
CA GLU A 17 -2.53 -11.85 1.77
C GLU A 17 -2.22 -11.75 0.27
N VAL A 18 -2.29 -10.53 -0.28
CA VAL A 18 -1.83 -10.24 -1.64
C VAL A 18 -0.30 -10.07 -1.61
N LYS A 19 0.41 -11.13 -1.99
CA LYS A 19 1.87 -11.13 -2.05
C LYS A 19 2.36 -10.41 -3.30
N LYS A 20 3.53 -9.77 -3.18
CA LYS A 20 4.25 -9.20 -4.31
C LYS A 20 4.61 -10.32 -5.31
N PRO A 21 4.19 -10.23 -6.58
CA PRO A 21 4.57 -11.18 -7.61
C PRO A 21 6.08 -11.18 -7.90
N ALA A 22 6.54 -12.23 -8.59
CA ALA A 22 7.91 -12.32 -9.10
C ALA A 22 8.20 -11.20 -10.13
N ALA A 23 9.48 -10.95 -10.41
CA ALA A 23 9.92 -9.84 -11.26
C ALA A 23 9.44 -9.96 -12.72
N ASP A 24 9.26 -11.21 -13.18
CA ASP A 24 8.83 -11.63 -14.51
C ASP A 24 7.32 -11.91 -14.61
N ASP A 25 6.58 -11.82 -13.50
CA ASP A 25 5.14 -12.03 -13.50
C ASP A 25 4.42 -10.81 -14.12
N PRO A 26 3.58 -11.00 -15.16
CA PRO A 26 2.83 -9.90 -15.77
C PRO A 26 1.90 -9.17 -14.78
N LYS A 27 1.50 -9.81 -13.68
CA LYS A 27 0.68 -9.20 -12.61
C LYS A 27 1.44 -8.20 -11.75
N LEU A 28 2.78 -8.17 -11.84
CA LEU A 28 3.61 -7.27 -11.04
C LEU A 28 3.27 -5.79 -11.30
N ALA A 29 2.97 -5.42 -12.54
CA ALA A 29 2.61 -4.05 -12.90
C ALA A 29 1.31 -3.61 -12.19
N ALA A 30 0.27 -4.44 -12.25
CA ALA A 30 -1.00 -4.20 -11.57
C ALA A 30 -0.80 -4.14 -10.05
N TRP A 31 -0.05 -5.10 -9.48
CA TRP A 31 0.27 -5.11 -8.06
C TRP A 31 0.98 -3.83 -7.60
N ARG A 32 1.98 -3.36 -8.36
CA ARG A 32 2.71 -2.11 -8.05
C ARG A 32 1.79 -0.90 -8.06
N SER A 33 0.93 -0.79 -9.08
CA SER A 33 -0.03 0.31 -9.20
C SER A 33 -1.00 0.36 -8.00
N GLU A 34 -1.57 -0.78 -7.64
CA GLU A 34 -2.49 -0.89 -6.50
C GLU A 34 -1.78 -0.57 -5.18
N ASN A 35 -0.59 -1.13 -4.97
CA ASN A 35 0.22 -0.87 -3.79
C ASN A 35 0.58 0.62 -3.67
N SER A 36 0.99 1.28 -4.75
CA SER A 36 1.28 2.72 -4.76
C SER A 36 0.05 3.57 -4.44
N MET A 37 -1.11 3.25 -5.02
CA MET A 37 -2.36 3.96 -4.76
C MET A 37 -2.74 3.90 -3.26
N ILE A 38 -2.65 2.72 -2.67
CA ILE A 38 -2.96 2.52 -1.25
C ILE A 38 -1.94 3.27 -0.37
N THR A 39 -0.65 3.21 -0.70
CA THR A 39 0.39 3.95 0.01
C THR A 39 0.14 5.47 -0.04
N THR A 40 -0.23 6.03 -1.20
CA THR A 40 -0.57 7.45 -1.31
C THR A 40 -1.77 7.82 -0.44
N TRP A 41 -2.81 6.99 -0.40
CA TRP A 41 -3.96 7.20 0.48
C TRP A 41 -3.57 7.18 1.96
N LEU A 42 -2.69 6.28 2.36
CA LEU A 42 -2.18 6.21 3.74
C LEU A 42 -1.38 7.47 4.08
N ILE A 43 -0.43 7.86 3.23
CA ILE A 43 0.44 9.04 3.47
C ILE A 43 -0.37 10.32 3.50
N ASN A 44 -1.36 10.49 2.62
CA ASN A 44 -2.21 11.69 2.58
C ASN A 44 -3.09 11.84 3.82
N LEU A 45 -3.32 10.78 4.59
CA LEU A 45 -4.02 10.85 5.87
C LEU A 45 -3.10 11.15 7.06
N MET A 46 -1.78 11.09 6.88
CA MET A 46 -0.84 11.37 7.95
C MET A 46 -0.54 12.85 8.00
N GLU A 47 -0.18 13.35 9.20
CA GLU A 47 0.45 14.66 9.28
C GLU A 47 1.73 14.68 8.42
N PRO A 48 2.03 15.78 7.71
CA PRO A 48 3.17 15.84 6.78
C PRO A 48 4.51 15.44 7.40
N LYS A 49 4.70 15.69 8.70
CA LYS A 49 5.90 15.32 9.48
C LYS A 49 6.05 13.80 9.67
N ILE A 50 4.94 13.07 9.66
CA ILE A 50 4.87 11.60 9.79
C ILE A 50 4.87 10.95 8.41
N GLY A 51 4.16 11.52 7.43
CA GLY A 51 4.03 10.93 6.09
C GLY A 51 5.28 11.02 5.21
N LYS A 52 6.06 12.11 5.29
CA LYS A 52 7.25 12.33 4.44
C LYS A 52 8.30 11.21 4.50
N PRO A 53 8.69 10.69 5.68
CA PRO A 53 9.60 9.54 5.77
C PRO A 53 9.11 8.27 5.05
N HIS A 54 7.79 8.12 4.86
CA HIS A 54 7.18 6.91 4.31
C HIS A 54 7.07 6.92 2.78
N LEU A 55 7.42 8.04 2.11
CA LEU A 55 7.39 8.16 0.65
C LEU A 55 8.33 7.18 -0.08
N LEU A 56 9.36 6.67 0.61
CA LEU A 56 10.34 5.72 0.06
C LEU A 56 10.03 4.26 0.43
N ILE A 57 8.98 4.02 1.23
CA ILE A 57 8.62 2.68 1.67
C ILE A 57 7.98 1.91 0.51
N LYS A 58 8.42 0.66 0.34
CA LYS A 58 8.16 -0.13 -0.86
C LYS A 58 6.72 -0.67 -0.88
N THR A 59 6.09 -0.87 0.27
CA THR A 59 4.78 -1.51 0.34
C THR A 59 3.77 -0.79 1.24
N ALA A 60 2.50 -0.82 0.85
CA ALA A 60 1.38 -0.31 1.64
C ALA A 60 1.29 -1.01 3.01
N LYS A 61 1.64 -2.30 3.07
CA LYS A 61 1.72 -3.07 4.32
C LYS A 61 2.73 -2.49 5.31
N GLU A 62 3.91 -2.12 4.84
CA GLU A 62 4.95 -1.53 5.70
C GLU A 62 4.50 -0.16 6.22
N VAL A 63 3.94 0.68 5.36
CA VAL A 63 3.37 1.98 5.76
C VAL A 63 2.24 1.79 6.78
N TRP A 64 1.35 0.82 6.57
CA TRP A 64 0.26 0.50 7.49
C TRP A 64 0.74 0.01 8.86
N LYS A 65 1.89 -0.67 8.94
CA LYS A 65 2.47 -1.14 10.21
C LYS A 65 3.23 -0.06 10.98
N ALA A 66 3.65 1.00 10.29
CA ALA A 66 4.45 2.07 10.86
C ALA A 66 3.59 3.19 11.49
N VAL A 67 2.26 3.10 11.35
CA VAL A 67 1.25 4.00 11.91
C VAL A 67 0.44 3.23 12.95
#